data_AF-A0AAW1IE14-F1
#
_entry.id   AF-A0AAW1IE14-F1
#
_cell.length_a   1.000
_cell.length_b   1.000
_cell.length_c   1.000
_cell.angle_alpha   90.00
_cell.angle_beta   90.00
_cell.angle_gamma   90.00
#
_symmetry.space_group_name_H-M   'P 1'
#
loop_
_entity.id
_entity.type
_entity.pdbx_description
1 polymer ?
#
loop_
_entity_poly.entity_id
_entity_poly.type
_entity_poly.pdbx_seq_one_letter_code
_entity_poly.pdbx_strand_id
1 'polypeptide(L)'
;MLKEIEHDGFPACYRAPEEKKVCYSDALQVTETGASIQLQALLNHTTERLLYSRLDEIDKFTCDDLTLISKWGCDGASGQSEYK
;
A
#
# COMPACT_ATOMS: atom_id res chain seq x y z
N MET A 1 29.80 8.47 -1.70
CA MET A 1 29.43 8.91 -3.06
C MET A 1 28.93 7.69 -3.82
N LEU A 2 27.64 7.39 -3.74
CA LEU A 2 27.05 6.27 -4.49
C LEU A 2 26.89 6.73 -5.94
N LYS A 3 27.48 5.99 -6.89
CA LYS A 3 27.37 6.26 -8.32
C LYS A 3 25.91 6.13 -8.74
N GLU A 4 25.37 7.20 -9.31
CA GLU A 4 24.14 7.14 -10.10
C GLU A 4 24.45 6.38 -11.38
N ILE A 5 24.21 5.07 -11.36
CA ILE A 5 24.10 4.28 -12.59
C ILE A 5 22.65 4.41 -13.00
N GLU A 6 22.33 5.47 -13.74
CA GLU A 6 21.09 5.55 -14.48
C GLU A 6 21.21 4.59 -15.66
N HIS A 7 20.69 3.38 -15.48
CA HIS A 7 20.50 2.46 -16.59
C HIS A 7 19.17 2.85 -17.27
N ASP A 8 19.27 3.26 -18.53
CA ASP A 8 18.18 3.71 -19.37
C ASP A 8 16.94 2.81 -19.21
N GLY A 9 15.92 3.31 -18.51
CA GLY A 9 14.64 2.63 -18.29
C GLY A 9 14.28 2.22 -16.86
N PHE A 10 15.18 2.28 -15.86
CA PHE A 10 14.83 1.94 -14.48
C PHE A 10 15.26 3.01 -13.47
N PRO A 11 14.38 3.40 -12.53
CA PRO A 11 14.78 4.27 -11.43
C PRO A 11 15.82 3.56 -10.57
N ALA A 12 16.81 4.32 -10.15
CA ALA A 12 17.87 3.80 -9.29
C ALA A 12 17.29 3.19 -8.00
N CYS A 13 17.93 2.12 -7.51
CA CYS A 13 17.43 1.32 -6.39
C CYS A 13 17.16 2.14 -5.10
N TYR A 14 17.77 3.31 -4.95
CA TYR A 14 17.56 4.22 -3.81
C TYR A 14 16.30 5.08 -3.92
N ARG A 15 15.64 5.16 -5.09
CA ARG A 15 14.33 5.84 -5.26
C ARG A 15 13.15 4.95 -4.85
N ALA A 16 13.27 3.63 -5.01
CA ALA A 16 12.24 2.66 -4.64
C ALA A 16 11.74 2.73 -3.17
N PRO A 17 12.57 3.03 -2.16
CA PRO A 17 12.11 3.23 -0.78
C PRO A 17 11.17 4.41 -0.60
N GLU A 18 11.31 5.48 -1.37
CA GLU A 18 10.49 6.69 -1.23
C GLU A 18 9.08 6.44 -1.76
N GLU A 19 8.97 5.80 -2.92
CA GLU A 19 7.68 5.42 -3.49
C GLU A 19 6.93 4.41 -2.60
N LYS A 20 7.66 3.48 -1.97
CA LYS A 20 7.08 2.51 -1.02
C LYS A 20 6.46 3.19 0.19
N LYS A 21 7.06 4.27 0.70
CA LYS A 21 6.53 5.01 1.87
C LYS A 21 5.14 5.57 1.61
N VAL A 22 4.84 5.96 0.37
CA VAL A 22 3.52 6.49 -0.02
C VAL A 22 2.42 5.41 0.06
N CYS A 23 2.79 4.14 0.06
CA CYS A 23 1.86 3.01 0.15
C CYS A 23 1.73 2.42 1.56
N TYR A 24 2.47 2.93 2.54
CA TYR A 24 2.38 2.48 3.92
C TYR A 24 1.44 3.37 4.72
N SER A 25 0.66 2.75 5.60
CA SER A 25 -0.21 3.48 6.54
C SER A 25 0.52 3.71 7.85
N ASP A 26 0.44 4.94 8.37
CA ASP A 26 0.98 5.29 9.70
C ASP A 26 0.22 4.62 10.86
N ALA A 27 -0.93 4.01 10.58
CA ALA A 27 -1.75 3.32 11.57
C ALA A 27 -1.31 1.87 11.86
N LEU A 28 -0.23 1.40 11.24
CA LEU A 28 0.29 0.05 11.42
C LEU A 28 0.88 -0.13 12.83
N GLN A 29 0.42 -1.14 13.55
CA GLN A 29 0.95 -1.54 14.85
C GLN A 29 1.68 -2.87 14.70
N VAL A 30 2.96 -2.90 15.10
CA VAL A 30 3.81 -4.09 15.03
C VAL A 30 4.31 -4.44 16.42
N THR A 31 4.25 -5.72 16.74
CA THR A 31 4.76 -6.32 17.97
C THR A 31 5.69 -7.48 17.61
N GLU A 32 6.36 -8.07 18.60
CA GLU A 32 7.25 -9.21 18.37
C GLU A 32 6.53 -10.42 17.77
N THR A 33 5.24 -10.60 18.08
CA THR A 33 4.48 -11.81 17.71
C THR A 33 3.39 -11.55 16.68
N GLY A 34 3.24 -10.33 16.18
CA GLY A 34 2.16 -10.01 15.24
C GLY A 34 2.11 -8.56 14.81
N ALA A 35 1.24 -8.30 13.84
CA ALA A 35 0.97 -6.98 13.32
C ALA A 35 -0.54 -6.78 13.12
N SER A 36 -1.01 -5.56 13.31
CA SER A 36 -2.41 -5.18 13.10
C SER A 36 -2.53 -3.76 12.58
N ILE A 37 -3.67 -3.44 11.98
CA ILE A 37 -4.00 -2.11 11.49
C ILE A 37 -5.48 -1.84 11.77
N GLN A 38 -5.82 -0.58 12.02
CA GLN A 38 -7.22 -0.17 12.13
C GLN A 38 -7.92 -0.34 10.78
N LEU A 39 -9.04 -1.07 10.75
CA LEU A 39 -9.77 -1.35 9.51
C LEU A 39 -10.15 -0.06 8.77
N GLN A 40 -10.60 0.97 9.49
CA GLN A 40 -10.94 2.25 8.86
C GLN A 40 -9.74 2.91 8.19
N ALA A 41 -8.56 2.87 8.82
CA ALA A 41 -7.34 3.41 8.24
C ALA A 41 -6.94 2.65 6.97
N LEU A 42 -7.09 1.33 6.96
CA LEU A 42 -6.86 0.49 5.78
C LEU A 42 -7.82 0.83 4.64
N LEU A 43 -9.12 0.96 4.92
CA LEU A 43 -10.14 1.30 3.92
C LEU A 43 -9.94 2.70 3.35
N ASN A 44 -9.63 3.69 4.20
CA ASN A 44 -9.33 5.06 3.76
C ASN A 44 -8.13 5.07 2.82
N HIS A 45 -7.01 4.48 3.25
CA HIS A 45 -5.79 4.44 2.43
C HIS A 45 -6.01 3.71 1.10
N THR A 46 -6.75 2.59 1.12
CA THR A 46 -7.11 1.86 -0.11
C THR A 46 -7.95 2.71 -1.04
N THR A 47 -8.94 3.43 -0.51
CA THR A 47 -9.84 4.30 -1.28
C THR A 47 -9.07 5.46 -1.91
N GLU A 48 -8.22 6.14 -1.14
CA GLU A 48 -7.35 7.22 -1.63
C GLU A 48 -6.46 6.74 -2.79
N ARG A 49 -5.82 5.58 -2.64
CA ARG A 49 -4.95 5.00 -3.68
C ARG A 49 -5.73 4.60 -4.93
N LEU A 50 -6.94 4.06 -4.78
CA LEU A 50 -7.80 3.72 -5.91
C LEU A 50 -8.23 4.99 -6.67
N LEU A 51 -8.66 6.02 -5.97
CA LEU A 51 -9.03 7.31 -6.58
C LEU A 51 -7.82 7.95 -7.27
N TYR A 52 -6.65 7.92 -6.63
CA TYR A 52 -5.40 8.42 -7.20
C TYR A 52 -5.05 7.71 -8.52
N SER A 53 -5.26 6.39 -8.60
CA SER A 53 -5.03 5.60 -9.82
C SER A 53 -5.97 5.95 -10.98
N ARG A 54 -7.04 6.71 -10.70
CA ARG A 54 -8.11 7.09 -11.63
C ARG A 54 -8.25 8.61 -11.79
N LEU A 55 -7.24 9.39 -11.40
CA LEU A 55 -7.29 10.86 -11.46
C LEU A 55 -7.69 11.39 -12.84
N ASP A 56 -7.17 10.81 -13.92
CA ASP A 56 -7.50 11.23 -15.30
C ASP A 56 -8.97 10.97 -15.70
N GLU A 57 -9.67 10.16 -14.93
CA GLU A 57 -11.07 9.79 -15.13
C GLU A 57 -11.98 10.36 -14.04
N ILE A 58 -11.42 11.06 -13.05
CA ILE A 58 -12.15 11.44 -11.84
C ILE A 58 -13.26 12.45 -12.15
N ASP A 59 -13.00 13.35 -13.10
CA ASP A 59 -13.98 14.34 -13.58
C ASP A 59 -15.16 13.71 -14.34
N LYS A 60 -15.06 12.43 -14.73
CA LYS A 60 -16.17 11.68 -15.36
C LYS A 60 -17.15 11.14 -14.34
N PHE A 61 -16.80 11.12 -13.05
CA PHE A 61 -17.76 10.78 -12.01
C PHE A 61 -18.73 11.95 -11.84
N THR A 62 -19.98 11.74 -12.24
CA THR A 62 -21.08 12.72 -12.09
C THR A 62 -21.81 12.60 -10.76
N CYS A 63 -21.30 11.76 -9.85
CA CYS A 63 -21.92 11.42 -8.59
C CYS A 63 -20.98 11.81 -7.44
N ASP A 64 -21.51 12.54 -6.47
CA ASP A 64 -20.76 13.02 -5.31
C ASP A 64 -20.46 11.90 -4.29
N ASP A 65 -21.25 10.81 -4.33
CA ASP A 65 -21.12 9.67 -3.42
C ASP A 65 -20.72 8.39 -4.15
N LEU A 66 -19.62 7.78 -3.72
CA LEU A 66 -19.15 6.49 -4.22
C LEU A 66 -19.24 5.44 -3.12
N THR A 67 -19.70 4.24 -3.48
CA THR A 67 -19.78 3.10 -2.56
C THR A 67 -18.68 2.10 -2.86
N LEU A 68 -17.78 1.87 -1.88
CA LEU A 68 -16.77 0.83 -1.96
C LEU A 68 -17.34 -0.50 -1.44
N ILE A 69 -17.65 -1.43 -2.34
CA ILE A 69 -18.04 -2.80 -1.99
C ILE A 69 -16.78 -3.66 -1.83
N SER A 70 -16.53 -4.14 -0.61
CA SER A 70 -15.33 -4.92 -0.27
C SER A 70 -15.64 -6.35 0.18
N LYS A 71 -14.67 -7.25 0.01
CA LYS A 71 -14.67 -8.61 0.59
C LYS A 71 -13.48 -8.76 1.54
N TRP A 72 -13.63 -9.55 2.59
CA TRP A 72 -12.56 -9.83 3.54
C TRP A 72 -12.65 -11.25 4.10
N GLY A 73 -11.55 -11.73 4.68
CA GLY A 73 -11.42 -13.05 5.30
C GLY A 73 -9.99 -13.28 5.80
N CYS A 74 -9.77 -14.40 6.48
CA CYS A 74 -8.45 -14.81 6.98
C CYS A 74 -8.25 -16.31 6.75
N ASP A 75 -7.01 -16.72 6.53
CA ASP A 75 -6.60 -18.12 6.38
C ASP A 75 -5.34 -18.42 7.18
N GLY A 76 -5.17 -19.67 7.62
CA GLY A 76 -4.04 -20.13 8.41
C GLY A 76 -3.12 -21.03 7.61
N ALA A 77 -1.80 -20.82 7.71
CA ALA A 77 -0.80 -21.64 7.04
C ALA A 77 0.18 -22.26 8.04
N SER A 78 0.53 -23.53 7.85
CA SER A 78 1.55 -24.26 8.62
C SER A 78 2.86 -24.44 7.84
N GLY A 79 3.95 -24.85 8.50
CA GLY A 79 5.24 -25.14 7.84
C GLY A 79 6.17 -23.93 7.67
N GLN A 80 5.90 -22.84 8.39
CA GLN A 80 6.80 -21.67 8.43
C GLN A 80 8.11 -22.01 9.14
N SER A 81 9.22 -21.42 8.70
CA SER A 81 10.52 -21.61 9.35
C SER A 81 10.58 -20.94 10.72
N GLU A 82 11.20 -21.61 11.69
CA GLU A 82 11.45 -21.05 13.02
C GLU A 82 12.72 -20.19 13.00
N TYR A 83 12.57 -18.93 13.41
CA TYR A 83 13.71 -18.04 13.61
C TYR A 83 14.46 -18.42 14.90
N LYS A 84 15.79 -18.32 14.90
CA LYS A 84 16.65 -18.62 16.07
C LYS A 84 17.05 -17.37 16.82
#